data_AF-A0A936LYH8-F1
#
_entry.id   AF-A0A936LYH8-F1
#
_cell.length_a   1.000
_cell.length_b   1.000
_cell.length_c   1.000
_cell.angle_alpha   90.00
_cell.angle_beta   90.00
_cell.angle_gamma   90.00
#
_symmetry.space_group_name_H-M   'P 1'
#
loop_
_entity.id
_entity.type
_entity.pdbx_description
1 polymer ?
#
loop_
_entity_poly.entity_id
_entity_poly.type
_entity_poly.pdbx_seq_one_letter_code
_entity_poly.pdbx_strand_id
1 'polypeptide(L)' 'MKDQIALLKETCLADEKPNDKLYRAEYLGSGTFIISKPKRKKTKRHETKVHNPQRRARR' A
#
# COMPACT_ATOMS: atom_id res chain seq x y z
N MET A 1 15.00 35.30 2.38
CA MET A 1 14.19 34.59 1.34
C MET A 1 14.76 33.21 0.98
N LYS A 2 15.71 32.65 1.75
CA LYS A 2 16.16 31.25 1.60
C LYS A 2 15.53 30.35 2.67
N ASP A 3 15.04 30.97 3.74
CA ASP A 3 14.54 30.32 4.95
C ASP A 3 13.13 29.74 4.77
N GLN A 4 12.30 30.39 3.94
CA GLN A 4 10.97 29.89 3.59
C GLN A 4 11.01 28.60 2.74
N ILE A 5 12.06 28.41 1.92
CA ILE A 5 12.22 27.21 1.07
C ILE A 5 12.68 26.01 1.91
N ALA A 6 13.51 26.24 2.95
CA ALA A 6 13.95 25.19 3.86
C ALA A 6 12.79 24.64 4.71
N LEU A 7 11.90 25.52 5.17
CA LEU A 7 10.74 25.13 5.99
C LEU A 7 9.69 24.33 5.20
N LEU A 8 9.56 24.58 3.89
CA LEU A 8 8.72 23.77 2.98
C LEU A 8 9.32 22.39 2.67
N LYS A 9 10.64 22.22 2.76
CA LYS A 9 11.30 20.91 2.57
C LYS A 9 11.09 19.97 3.75
N GLU A 10 10.91 20.49 4.96
CA GLU A 10 10.72 19.65 6.15
C GLU A 10 9.28 19.14 6.29
N THR A 11 8.28 19.85 5.76
CA THR A 11 6.88 19.38 5.78
C THR A 11 6.59 18.26 4.78
N CYS A 12 7.45 18.04 3.78
CA CYS A 12 7.28 17.00 2.77
C CYS A 12 8.08 15.70 3.02
N LEU A 13 8.79 15.60 4.15
CA LEU A 13 9.44 14.37 4.64
C LEU A 13 8.60 13.63 5.71
N ALA A 14 7.28 13.70 5.60
CA ALA A 14 6.37 12.97 6.47
C ALA A 14 5.73 11.80 5.72
N ASP A 15 6.47 10.69 5.58
CA ASP A 15 5.96 9.31 5.59
C ASP A 15 7.11 8.29 5.40
N GLU A 16 8.16 8.36 6.23
CA GLU A 16 9.29 7.40 6.24
C GLU A 16 8.86 5.94 6.49
N LYS A 17 7.60 5.72 6.92
CA LYS A 17 7.00 4.40 7.04
C LYS A 17 5.74 4.33 6.22
N PRO A 18 5.52 3.25 5.46
CA PRO A 18 4.21 3.03 4.87
C PRO A 18 3.19 3.01 6.00
N ASN A 19 2.27 3.99 5.97
CA ASN A 19 1.15 4.02 6.88
C ASN A 19 0.34 2.74 6.64
N ASP A 20 0.59 1.69 7.45
CA ASP A 20 0.09 0.31 7.28
C ASP A 20 -1.44 0.19 7.22
N LYS A 21 -2.14 1.30 7.47
CA LYS A 21 -3.59 1.44 7.58
C LYS A 21 -4.22 2.22 6.42
N LEU A 22 -3.43 2.90 5.58
CA LEU A 22 -3.96 3.75 4.50
C LEU A 22 -3.96 3.00 3.17
N TYR A 23 -5.00 3.25 2.37
CA TYR A 23 -5.01 2.77 0.98
C TYR A 23 -3.97 3.55 0.18
N ARG A 24 -3.15 2.85 -0.60
CA ARG A 24 -2.22 3.46 -1.57
C ARG A 24 -2.47 2.88 -2.95
N ALA A 25 -2.25 3.71 -3.97
CA ALA A 25 -2.38 3.31 -5.36
C ALA A 25 -1.12 3.73 -6.12
N GLU A 26 -0.51 2.78 -6.81
CA GLU A 26 0.63 3.00 -7.70
C GLU A 26 0.19 2.74 -9.14
N TYR A 27 0.40 3.71 -10.02
CA TYR A 27 0.06 3.58 -11.43
C TYR A 27 1.21 2.91 -12.18
N LEU A 28 0.96 1.76 -12.79
CA LEU A 28 1.95 1.00 -13.55
C LEU A 28 2.00 1.35 -15.05
N GLY A 29 1.01 2.10 -15.55
CA GLY A 29 0.78 2.31 -16.98
C GLY A 29 -0.44 1.56 -17.52
N SER A 30 -0.82 1.84 -18.77
CA SER A 30 -1.93 1.20 -19.50
C SER A 30 -3.26 1.11 -18.72
N GLY A 31 -3.60 2.14 -17.93
CA GLY A 31 -4.81 2.14 -17.09
C GLY A 31 -4.79 1.14 -15.92
N THR A 32 -3.64 0.54 -15.60
CA THR A 32 -3.49 -0.47 -14.55
C THR A 32 -2.94 0.14 -13.26
N PHE A 33 -3.61 -0.13 -12.14
CA PHE A 33 -3.24 0.35 -10.81
C PHE A 33 -2.94 -0.81 -9.87
N ILE A 34 -1.83 -0.74 -9.13
CA ILE A 34 -1.60 -1.57 -7.94
C ILE A 34 -2.23 -0.86 -6.76
N ILE A 35 -3.32 -1.41 -6.24
CA ILE A 35 -3.96 -0.92 -5.02
C ILE A 35 -3.41 -1.72 -3.84
N SER A 36 -2.48 -1.13 -3.09
CA SER A 36 -2.01 -1.73 -1.84
C SER A 36 -2.99 -1.37 -0.72
N LYS A 37 -3.79 -2.38 -0.35
CA LYS A 37 -4.71 -2.30 0.78
C LYS A 37 -3.95 -2.59 2.08
N PRO A 38 -4.34 -1.97 3.21
CA PRO A 38 -3.68 -2.18 4.49
C PRO A 38 -3.64 -3.65 4.91
N LYS A 39 -2.61 -4.02 5.68
CA LYS A 39 -2.31 -5.41 5.98
C LYS A 39 -3.45 -6.04 6.78
N ARG A 40 -4.12 -7.03 6.17
CA ARG A 40 -5.24 -7.76 6.79
C ARG A 40 -4.79 -8.43 8.10
N LYS A 41 -5.64 -8.35 9.14
CA LYS A 41 -5.49 -9.11 10.41
C LYS A 41 -5.28 -10.61 10.10
N LYS A 42 -4.56 -11.32 10.98
CA LYS A 42 -4.21 -12.74 10.81
C LYS A 42 -5.44 -13.62 10.51
N THR A 43 -6.54 -13.40 11.22
CA THR A 43 -7.80 -14.12 11.03
C THR A 43 -8.38 -13.95 9.63
N LYS A 44 -8.40 -12.72 9.10
CA LYS A 44 -8.92 -12.46 7.75
C LYS A 44 -8.06 -13.05 6.64
N ARG A 45 -6.73 -13.09 6.83
CA ARG A 45 -5.83 -13.82 5.92
C ARG A 45 -6.11 -15.32 5.93
N HIS A 46 -6.40 -15.89 7.10
CA HIS A 46 -6.75 -17.30 7.22
C HIS A 46 -8.07 -17.61 6.51
N GLU A 47 -9.13 -16.85 6.78
CA GLU A 47 -10.43 -16.99 6.10
C GLU A 47 -10.27 -16.98 4.57
N THR A 48 -9.51 -16.03 4.02
CA THR A 48 -9.29 -15.97 2.55
C THR A 48 -8.57 -17.20 1.99
N LYS A 49 -7.59 -17.75 2.72
CA LYS A 49 -6.86 -18.95 2.27
C LYS A 49 -7.75 -20.20 2.30
N VAL A 50 -8.60 -20.31 3.33
CA VAL A 50 -9.53 -21.44 3.48
C VAL A 50 -10.64 -21.38 2.44
N HIS A 51 -11.19 -20.20 2.18
CA HIS A 51 -12.32 -20.04 1.25
C HIS A 51 -11.90 -19.96 -0.22
N ASN A 52 -10.64 -19.60 -0.50
CA ASN A 52 -10.08 -19.59 -1.84
C ASN A 52 -8.84 -20.51 -1.95
N PRO A 53 -9.02 -21.83 -1.81
CA PRO A 53 -7.93 -22.78 -1.98
C PRO A 53 -7.49 -22.80 -3.44
N GLN A 54 -6.18 -22.78 -3.68
CA GLN A 54 -5.65 -22.80 -5.04
C GLN A 54 -5.92 -24.17 -5.68
N ARG A 55 -6.70 -24.16 -6.78
CA ARG A 55 -6.98 -25.38 -7.55
C ARG A 55 -5.67 -25.94 -8.08
N ARG A 56 -5.49 -27.27 -8.00
CA ARG A 56 -4.25 -27.94 -8.45
C ARG A 56 -3.82 -27.57 -9.86
N ALA A 57 -4.77 -27.42 -10.79
CA ALA A 57 -4.50 -27.05 -12.18
C ALA A 57 -4.02 -25.60 -12.39
N ARG A 58 -3.98 -24.77 -11.33
CA ARG A 58 -3.53 -23.38 -11.35
C ARG A 58 -2.24 -23.18 -10.53
N ARG A 59 -1.53 -24.26 -10.22
CA ARG A 59 -0.12 -24.23 -9.81
C ARG A 59 0.73 -24.50 -11.04
#